data_AF-A0A226F405-F1
#
_entry.id   AF-A0A226F405-F1
#
_cell.length_a   1.000
_cell.length_b   1.000
_cell.length_c   1.000
_cell.angle_alpha   90.00
_cell.angle_beta   90.00
_cell.angle_gamma   90.00
#
_symmetry.space_group_name_H-M   'P 1'
#
loop_
_entity.id
_entity.type
_entity.pdbx_description
1 polymer ?
#
loop_
_entity_poly.entity_id
_entity_poly.type
_entity_poly.pdbx_seq_one_letter_code
_entity_poly.pdbx_strand_id
1 'polypeptide(L)'
;MKVLAILALVATAVVGSSLRETLETGPACPPADPLNAPAGPLNVTLDPILKIDQGSTRGDLLATGLSGLSYDYTIIIITLTLNFHLTLPSAHITTDFVVTGYLDARPFSSGCIPSGNFTGSGASTVHASALDVNIRAVLFANLITNKLSIRTLEIRNISFGSDIMLSFGPDLLIGGSPVDWDAVSAGLKTCFDAEFAANKAAITEKIRLAGNVVIGKYTIDELLELIGGGGGTCPPPLE
;
A
#
# COMPACT_ATOMS: atom_id res chain seq x y z
N MET A 1 -48.20 -4.13 -29.71
CA MET A 1 -46.95 -4.93 -29.74
C MET A 1 -45.66 -4.08 -29.71
N LYS A 2 -45.57 -2.90 -30.36
CA LYS A 2 -44.35 -2.07 -30.30
C LYS A 2 -44.12 -1.36 -28.95
N VAL A 3 -45.17 -1.05 -28.19
CA VAL A 3 -45.07 -0.39 -26.86
C VAL A 3 -44.64 -1.35 -25.75
N LEU A 4 -45.04 -2.63 -25.83
CA LEU A 4 -44.62 -3.70 -24.90
C LEU A 4 -43.14 -4.09 -25.09
N ALA A 5 -42.61 -4.01 -26.31
CA ALA A 5 -41.19 -4.23 -26.59
C ALA A 5 -40.30 -3.09 -26.04
N ILE A 6 -40.79 -1.84 -26.07
CA ILE A 6 -40.09 -0.68 -25.51
C ILE A 6 -40.13 -0.70 -23.97
N LEU A 7 -41.26 -1.08 -23.36
CA LEU A 7 -41.36 -1.30 -21.92
C LEU A 7 -40.51 -2.49 -21.45
N ALA A 8 -40.39 -3.56 -22.24
CA ALA A 8 -39.48 -4.67 -21.95
C ALA A 8 -38.00 -4.27 -22.09
N LEU A 9 -37.65 -3.39 -23.04
CA LEU A 9 -36.28 -2.86 -23.20
C LEU A 9 -35.91 -1.85 -22.10
N VAL A 10 -36.88 -1.06 -21.63
CA VAL A 10 -36.70 -0.16 -20.49
C VAL A 10 -36.67 -0.94 -19.18
N ALA A 11 -37.47 -2.01 -19.04
CA ALA A 11 -37.38 -2.91 -17.90
C ALA A 11 -36.07 -3.71 -17.87
N THR A 12 -35.54 -4.20 -19.00
CA THR A 12 -34.22 -4.85 -19.04
C THR A 12 -33.06 -3.87 -18.95
N ALA A 13 -33.23 -2.60 -19.37
CA ALA A 13 -32.25 -1.54 -19.08
C ALA A 13 -32.22 -1.17 -17.59
N VAL A 14 -33.34 -1.25 -16.89
CA VAL A 14 -33.46 -0.98 -15.44
C VAL A 14 -33.00 -2.18 -14.58
N VAL A 15 -32.98 -3.41 -15.11
CA VAL A 15 -32.39 -4.58 -14.43
C VAL A 15 -30.94 -4.86 -14.88
N GLY A 16 -30.50 -4.34 -16.03
CA GLY A 16 -29.14 -4.52 -16.57
C GLY A 16 -28.12 -3.45 -16.14
N SER A 17 -28.51 -2.49 -15.31
CA SER A 17 -27.62 -1.43 -14.84
C SER A 17 -27.90 -1.03 -13.40
N SER A 18 -28.00 -2.01 -12.50
CA SER A 18 -27.35 -1.77 -11.21
C SER A 18 -25.84 -1.89 -11.46
N LEU A 19 -25.25 -0.87 -12.10
CA LEU A 19 -23.83 -0.56 -11.92
C LEU A 19 -23.70 -0.19 -10.45
N ARG A 20 -23.76 -1.21 -9.59
CA ARG A 20 -23.49 -1.02 -8.19
C ARG A 20 -22.03 -0.64 -8.17
N GLU A 21 -21.75 0.61 -7.83
CA GLU A 21 -20.66 0.89 -6.92
C GLU A 21 -20.98 0.06 -5.67
N THR A 22 -20.65 -1.23 -5.70
CA THR A 22 -20.74 -2.05 -4.51
C THR A 22 -19.58 -1.56 -3.66
N LEU A 23 -19.93 -0.89 -2.56
CA LEU A 23 -18.97 -0.62 -1.50
C LEU A 23 -18.64 -1.96 -0.88
N GLU A 24 -17.42 -2.41 -1.11
CA GLU A 24 -16.87 -3.61 -0.52
C GLU A 24 -16.03 -3.20 0.68
N THR A 25 -16.21 -3.89 1.80
CA THR A 25 -15.42 -3.68 3.02
C THR A 25 -14.54 -4.88 3.26
N GLY A 26 -13.29 -4.66 3.67
CA GLY A 26 -12.37 -5.71 4.02
C GLY A 26 -11.41 -5.32 5.14
N PRO A 27 -10.48 -6.23 5.45
CA PRO A 27 -10.38 -7.57 4.88
C PRO A 27 -11.48 -8.51 5.40
N ALA A 28 -11.95 -9.44 4.55
CA ALA A 28 -12.90 -10.47 4.96
C ALA A 28 -12.36 -11.32 6.12
N CYS A 29 -11.04 -11.48 6.17
CA CYS A 29 -10.31 -12.09 7.27
C CYS A 29 -9.20 -11.13 7.73
N PRO A 30 -9.24 -10.61 8.96
CA PRO A 30 -8.19 -9.76 9.47
C PRO A 30 -6.84 -10.49 9.45
N PRO A 31 -5.72 -9.77 9.24
CA PRO A 31 -4.39 -10.36 9.40
C PRO A 31 -4.25 -11.00 10.78
N ALA A 32 -3.48 -12.09 10.85
CA ALA A 32 -3.11 -12.67 12.13
C ALA A 32 -2.43 -11.62 13.02
N ASP A 33 -2.74 -11.65 14.32
CA ASP A 33 -2.20 -10.70 15.30
C ASP A 33 -1.94 -11.44 16.63
N PRO A 34 -0.67 -11.75 16.96
CA PRO A 34 0.54 -11.38 16.21
C PRO A 34 0.67 -12.11 14.87
N LEU A 35 1.18 -11.41 13.85
CA LEU A 35 1.71 -12.02 12.64
C LEU A 35 3.18 -12.37 12.89
N ASN A 36 3.45 -13.66 12.96
CA ASN A 36 4.81 -14.20 13.05
C ASN A 36 5.22 -14.73 11.67
N ALA A 37 6.32 -14.24 11.13
CA ALA A 37 6.89 -14.75 9.90
C ALA A 37 8.34 -15.18 10.13
N PRO A 38 8.70 -16.45 9.86
CA PRO A 38 10.04 -16.95 10.11
C PRO A 38 11.08 -16.18 9.26
N ALA A 39 12.33 -16.22 9.71
CA ALA A 39 13.48 -15.68 9.00
C ALA A 39 13.52 -16.14 7.54
N GLY A 40 13.96 -15.24 6.66
CA GLY A 40 13.96 -15.51 5.23
C GLY A 40 14.59 -14.41 4.38
N PRO A 41 14.60 -14.60 3.05
CA PRO A 41 15.04 -13.56 2.13
C PRO A 41 14.14 -12.33 2.23
N LEU A 42 14.74 -11.16 2.07
CA LEU A 42 14.04 -9.88 1.99
C LEU A 42 14.38 -9.21 0.67
N ASN A 43 13.54 -9.40 -0.34
CA ASN A 43 13.69 -8.76 -1.64
C ASN A 43 12.40 -8.04 -2.01
N VAL A 44 12.50 -6.72 -2.19
CA VAL A 44 11.35 -5.85 -2.48
C VAL A 44 11.75 -4.90 -3.59
N THR A 45 10.84 -4.65 -4.53
CA THR A 45 11.05 -3.67 -5.59
C THR A 45 9.76 -2.91 -5.80
N LEU A 46 9.83 -1.61 -5.55
CA LEU A 46 8.76 -0.62 -5.65
C LEU A 46 9.33 0.60 -6.37
N ASP A 47 9.94 0.39 -7.53
CA ASP A 47 10.62 1.45 -8.28
C ASP A 47 9.64 2.59 -8.65
N PRO A 48 10.01 3.87 -8.49
CA PRO A 48 11.33 4.35 -8.09
C PRO A 48 11.45 4.68 -6.59
N ILE A 49 10.61 4.15 -5.70
CA ILE A 49 10.62 4.47 -4.26
C ILE A 49 11.66 3.66 -3.50
N LEU A 50 11.61 2.33 -3.65
CA LEU A 50 12.39 1.42 -2.82
C LEU A 50 12.82 0.22 -3.63
N LYS A 51 14.08 -0.17 -3.47
CA LYS A 51 14.57 -1.48 -3.86
C LYS A 51 15.40 -2.05 -2.72
N ILE A 52 15.09 -3.28 -2.34
CA ILE A 52 15.95 -4.12 -1.52
C ILE A 52 16.49 -5.21 -2.43
N ASP A 53 17.81 -5.23 -2.58
CA ASP A 53 18.50 -6.10 -3.52
C ASP A 53 18.44 -7.57 -3.10
N GLN A 54 18.55 -8.45 -4.11
CA GLN A 54 18.70 -9.88 -3.88
C GLN A 54 19.95 -10.16 -3.03
N GLY A 55 19.81 -11.07 -2.06
CA GLY A 55 20.84 -11.38 -1.07
C GLY A 55 20.60 -10.71 0.29
N SER A 56 19.70 -9.73 0.37
CA SER A 56 19.23 -9.19 1.64
C SER A 56 18.36 -10.20 2.38
N THR A 57 18.41 -10.18 3.71
CA THR A 57 17.71 -11.12 4.59
C THR A 57 17.02 -10.39 5.74
N ARG A 58 16.02 -11.06 6.31
CA ARG A 58 15.39 -10.69 7.58
C ARG A 58 15.43 -11.87 8.53
N GLY A 59 15.54 -11.57 9.82
CA GLY A 59 15.30 -12.51 10.91
C GLY A 59 13.81 -12.81 11.05
N ASP A 60 13.45 -13.40 12.18
CA ASP A 60 12.05 -13.59 12.54
C ASP A 60 11.37 -12.22 12.60
N LEU A 61 10.19 -12.13 11.98
CA LEU A 61 9.39 -10.92 11.97
C LEU A 61 8.20 -11.15 12.90
N LEU A 62 8.02 -10.18 13.80
CA LEU A 62 6.85 -10.05 14.65
C LEU A 62 6.15 -8.75 14.27
N ALA A 63 4.89 -8.85 13.85
CA ALA A 63 4.04 -7.70 13.62
C ALA A 63 2.76 -7.80 14.46
N THR A 64 2.40 -6.70 15.12
CA THR A 64 1.17 -6.59 15.93
C THR A 64 0.36 -5.36 15.54
N GLY A 65 -0.93 -5.36 15.88
CA GLY A 65 -1.87 -4.28 15.56
C GLY A 65 -2.45 -4.36 14.13
N LEU A 66 -1.95 -5.27 13.30
CA LEU A 66 -2.45 -5.48 11.93
C LEU A 66 -3.91 -5.96 11.90
N SER A 67 -4.41 -6.56 12.98
CA SER A 67 -5.84 -6.93 13.11
C SER A 67 -6.78 -5.73 13.03
N GLY A 68 -6.29 -4.51 13.33
CA GLY A 68 -7.03 -3.27 13.20
C GLY A 68 -7.12 -2.72 11.77
N LEU A 69 -6.46 -3.36 10.79
CA LEU A 69 -6.55 -2.97 9.39
C LEU A 69 -8.00 -3.05 8.91
N SER A 70 -8.51 -1.94 8.40
CA SER A 70 -9.81 -1.87 7.75
C SER A 70 -9.69 -1.11 6.44
N TYR A 71 -10.35 -1.59 5.40
CA TYR A 71 -10.45 -0.85 4.16
C TYR A 71 -11.83 -0.98 3.55
N ASP A 72 -12.18 0.00 2.74
CA ASP A 72 -13.33 -0.04 1.85
C ASP A 72 -12.90 0.37 0.45
N TYR A 73 -13.60 -0.18 -0.54
CA TYR A 73 -13.34 0.15 -1.92
C TYR A 73 -14.58 0.10 -2.78
N THR A 74 -14.56 0.89 -3.85
CA THR A 74 -15.53 0.80 -4.95
C THR A 74 -14.78 0.69 -6.26
N ILE A 75 -15.26 -0.17 -7.15
CA ILE A 75 -14.75 -0.25 -8.52
C ILE A 75 -15.87 -0.01 -9.52
N ILE A 76 -15.68 1.00 -10.36
CA ILE A 76 -16.55 1.27 -11.50
C ILE A 76 -15.93 0.54 -12.70
N ILE A 77 -16.43 -0.65 -13.01
CA ILE A 77 -15.82 -1.54 -14.02
C ILE A 77 -15.78 -0.87 -15.41
N ILE A 78 -16.82 -0.11 -15.80
CA ILE A 78 -16.88 0.56 -17.10
C ILE A 78 -15.73 1.57 -17.28
N THR A 79 -15.40 2.33 -16.24
CA THR A 79 -14.34 3.33 -16.27
C THR A 79 -13.03 2.83 -15.65
N LEU A 80 -13.01 1.57 -15.21
CA LEU A 80 -11.97 0.95 -14.39
C LEU A 80 -11.46 1.89 -13.28
N THR A 81 -12.38 2.56 -12.61
CA THR A 81 -12.05 3.52 -11.55
C THR A 81 -12.18 2.84 -10.19
N LEU A 82 -11.07 2.76 -9.45
CA LEU A 82 -10.99 2.25 -8.09
C LEU A 82 -10.96 3.44 -7.12
N ASN A 83 -11.92 3.54 -6.21
CA ASN A 83 -11.77 4.33 -4.99
C ASN A 83 -11.40 3.35 -3.87
N PHE A 84 -10.38 3.70 -3.08
CA PHE A 84 -9.89 2.84 -2.00
C PHE A 84 -9.58 3.70 -0.79
N HIS A 85 -10.19 3.36 0.34
CA HIS A 85 -9.92 3.96 1.64
C HIS A 85 -9.42 2.87 2.58
N LEU A 86 -8.30 3.13 3.25
CA LEU A 86 -7.68 2.22 4.20
C LEU A 86 -7.41 2.98 5.49
N THR A 87 -7.69 2.32 6.61
CA THR A 87 -7.38 2.78 7.95
C THR A 87 -6.65 1.69 8.72
N LEU A 88 -5.71 2.09 9.56
CA LEU A 88 -4.99 1.19 10.46
C LEU A 88 -4.68 1.95 11.77
N PRO A 89 -5.34 1.59 12.89
CA PRO A 89 -5.20 2.30 14.16
C PRO A 89 -3.77 2.31 14.69
N SER A 90 -3.07 1.18 14.57
CA SER A 90 -1.68 1.05 14.96
C SER A 90 -1.06 -0.18 14.31
N ALA A 91 0.22 -0.12 13.99
CA ALA A 91 1.01 -1.29 13.66
C ALA A 91 2.39 -1.16 14.29
N HIS A 92 2.87 -2.27 14.85
CA HIS A 92 4.20 -2.39 15.40
C HIS A 92 4.89 -3.59 14.78
N ILE A 93 6.06 -3.39 14.19
CA ILE A 93 6.83 -4.41 13.48
C ILE A 93 8.24 -4.43 14.04
N THR A 94 8.71 -5.61 14.40
CA THR A 94 10.10 -5.86 14.82
C THR A 94 10.68 -7.00 14.03
N THR A 95 11.91 -6.82 13.56
CA THR A 95 12.69 -7.88 12.91
C THR A 95 14.16 -7.50 12.86
N ASP A 96 15.05 -8.48 12.83
CA ASP A 96 16.45 -8.25 12.46
C ASP A 96 16.60 -8.24 10.94
N PHE A 97 17.62 -7.58 10.41
CA PHE A 97 17.84 -7.49 8.97
C PHE A 97 19.31 -7.42 8.59
N VAL A 98 19.59 -7.81 7.34
CA VAL A 98 20.81 -7.50 6.60
C VAL A 98 20.37 -7.05 5.22
N VAL A 99 20.58 -5.78 4.87
CA VAL A 99 20.01 -5.18 3.67
C VAL A 99 21.02 -4.37 2.87
N THR A 100 20.78 -4.36 1.56
CA THR A 100 21.39 -3.41 0.62
C THR A 100 20.34 -3.02 -0.41
N GLY A 101 20.45 -1.79 -0.92
CA GLY A 101 19.49 -1.28 -1.89
C GLY A 101 19.45 0.23 -1.97
N TYR A 102 18.29 0.78 -2.28
CA TYR A 102 18.07 2.22 -2.29
C TYR A 102 16.68 2.61 -1.80
N LEU A 103 16.61 3.77 -1.17
CA LEU A 103 15.37 4.49 -0.84
C LEU A 103 15.43 5.85 -1.52
N ASP A 104 14.45 6.16 -2.37
CA ASP A 104 14.32 7.48 -2.97
C ASP A 104 13.01 8.13 -2.51
N ALA A 105 13.09 8.84 -1.39
CA ALA A 105 11.98 9.61 -0.85
C ALA A 105 11.84 10.99 -1.50
N ARG A 106 12.67 11.38 -2.49
CA ARG A 106 12.48 12.68 -3.16
C ARG A 106 11.05 12.79 -3.70
N PRO A 107 10.43 13.97 -3.68
CA PRO A 107 11.02 15.28 -3.35
C PRO A 107 11.03 15.61 -1.84
N PHE A 108 10.77 14.64 -0.94
CA PHE A 108 11.04 14.90 0.47
C PHE A 108 12.52 15.26 0.66
N SER A 109 12.77 16.24 1.53
CA SER A 109 14.10 16.62 1.94
C SER A 109 14.76 15.47 2.69
N SER A 110 16.08 15.33 2.57
CA SER A 110 16.82 14.29 3.28
C SER A 110 16.77 14.44 4.80
N GLY A 111 16.44 15.64 5.30
CA GLY A 111 16.18 15.90 6.71
C GLY A 111 14.79 15.46 7.17
N CYS A 112 13.83 15.29 6.26
CA CYS A 112 12.50 14.74 6.57
C CYS A 112 12.47 13.23 6.42
N ILE A 113 12.82 12.72 5.23
CA ILE A 113 12.93 11.29 4.97
C ILE A 113 14.30 11.01 4.35
N PRO A 114 15.18 10.27 5.04
CA PRO A 114 16.48 9.89 4.50
C PRO A 114 16.34 9.23 3.13
N SER A 115 17.21 9.58 2.20
CA SER A 115 17.18 9.07 0.83
C SER A 115 18.59 8.79 0.34
N GLY A 116 18.73 7.75 -0.48
CA GLY A 116 19.98 7.32 -1.08
C GLY A 116 20.09 5.81 -1.12
N ASN A 117 21.24 5.34 -1.57
CA ASN A 117 21.61 3.93 -1.42
C ASN A 117 21.78 3.63 0.06
N PHE A 118 21.30 2.47 0.49
CA PHE A 118 21.47 2.01 1.86
C PHE A 118 22.19 0.67 1.92
N THR A 119 22.90 0.47 3.01
CA THR A 119 23.49 -0.80 3.38
C THR A 119 23.60 -0.88 4.90
N GLY A 120 23.36 -2.05 5.46
CA GLY A 120 23.52 -2.24 6.89
C GLY A 120 22.83 -3.50 7.40
N SER A 121 22.96 -3.70 8.70
CA SER A 121 22.35 -4.82 9.41
C SER A 121 21.98 -4.40 10.83
N GLY A 122 21.00 -5.04 11.43
CA GLY A 122 20.66 -4.78 12.83
C GLY A 122 19.22 -5.12 13.14
N ALA A 123 18.77 -4.70 14.32
CA ALA A 123 17.37 -4.77 14.70
C ALA A 123 16.61 -3.58 14.10
N SER A 124 15.43 -3.85 13.58
CA SER A 124 14.46 -2.83 13.17
C SER A 124 13.25 -2.84 14.10
N THR A 125 12.75 -1.65 14.37
CA THR A 125 11.46 -1.44 15.03
C THR A 125 10.74 -0.32 14.32
N VAL A 126 9.53 -0.63 13.85
CA VAL A 126 8.65 0.30 13.18
C VAL A 126 7.33 0.32 13.91
N HIS A 127 6.96 1.48 14.47
CA HIS A 127 5.65 1.75 15.02
C HIS A 127 5.02 2.88 14.24
N ALA A 128 3.78 2.69 13.82
CA ALA A 128 2.97 3.73 13.20
C ALA A 128 1.56 3.69 13.78
N SER A 129 1.01 4.86 14.05
CA SER A 129 -0.36 5.02 14.55
C SER A 129 -1.25 5.72 13.53
N ALA A 130 -2.57 5.54 13.67
CA ALA A 130 -3.64 6.26 12.99
C ALA A 130 -3.41 6.49 11.48
N LEU A 131 -2.94 5.46 10.78
CA LEU A 131 -2.76 5.51 9.33
C LEU A 131 -4.12 5.61 8.66
N ASP A 132 -4.28 6.59 7.78
CA ASP A 132 -5.45 6.79 6.93
C ASP A 132 -4.97 7.12 5.51
N VAL A 133 -5.42 6.32 4.55
CA VAL A 133 -5.06 6.45 3.13
C VAL A 133 -6.34 6.43 2.30
N ASN A 134 -6.63 7.50 1.60
CA ASN A 134 -7.76 7.60 0.69
C ASN A 134 -7.26 7.98 -0.71
N ILE A 135 -7.43 7.06 -1.66
CA ILE A 135 -6.95 7.19 -3.03
C ILE A 135 -8.06 6.91 -4.04
N ARG A 136 -7.90 7.50 -5.22
CA ARG A 136 -8.65 7.16 -6.42
C ARG A 136 -7.70 6.85 -7.55
N ALA A 137 -7.83 5.66 -8.12
CA ALA A 137 -7.03 5.20 -9.26
C ALA A 137 -7.93 4.95 -10.47
N VAL A 138 -7.46 5.34 -11.65
CA VAL A 138 -8.03 4.86 -12.92
C VAL A 138 -7.08 3.83 -13.48
N LEU A 139 -7.57 2.61 -13.64
CA LEU A 139 -6.81 1.50 -14.15
C LEU A 139 -6.96 1.40 -15.67
N PHE A 140 -5.99 0.74 -16.29
CA PHE A 140 -5.96 0.39 -17.70
C PHE A 140 -5.62 -1.09 -17.82
N ALA A 141 -6.47 -1.85 -18.51
CA ALA A 141 -6.21 -3.24 -18.82
C ALA A 141 -5.58 -3.33 -20.21
N ASN A 142 -4.36 -3.85 -20.27
CA ASN A 142 -3.72 -4.18 -21.54
C ASN A 142 -4.38 -5.46 -22.09
N LEU A 143 -5.14 -5.35 -23.18
CA LEU A 143 -5.87 -6.49 -23.76
C LEU A 143 -4.97 -7.57 -24.39
N ILE A 144 -3.71 -7.25 -24.69
CA ILE A 144 -2.75 -8.22 -25.25
C ILE A 144 -2.16 -9.08 -24.13
N THR A 145 -1.71 -8.45 -23.03
CA THR A 145 -1.09 -9.18 -21.91
C THR A 145 -2.08 -9.57 -20.82
N ASN A 146 -3.31 -9.06 -20.90
CA ASN A 146 -4.34 -9.11 -19.86
C ASN A 146 -3.90 -8.55 -18.49
N LYS A 147 -2.91 -7.64 -18.46
CA LYS A 147 -2.37 -7.08 -17.22
C LYS A 147 -2.82 -5.65 -16.99
N LEU A 148 -2.99 -5.31 -15.72
CA LEU A 148 -3.41 -3.99 -15.29
C LEU A 148 -2.27 -2.98 -15.18
N SER A 149 -2.61 -1.71 -15.30
CA SER A 149 -1.74 -0.61 -14.89
C SER A 149 -2.56 0.55 -14.35
N ILE A 150 -2.00 1.33 -13.44
CA ILE A 150 -2.57 2.60 -12.96
C ILE A 150 -2.24 3.68 -13.99
N ARG A 151 -3.27 4.13 -14.72
CA ARG A 151 -3.17 5.23 -15.68
C ARG A 151 -3.11 6.58 -14.97
N THR A 152 -3.98 6.81 -14.00
CA THR A 152 -3.97 8.02 -13.17
C THR A 152 -4.18 7.64 -11.72
N LEU A 153 -3.47 8.32 -10.82
CA LEU A 153 -3.65 8.20 -9.38
C LEU A 153 -3.95 9.59 -8.82
N GLU A 154 -4.94 9.65 -7.93
CA GLU A 154 -5.30 10.81 -7.15
C GLU A 154 -5.21 10.40 -5.68
N ILE A 155 -4.31 11.04 -4.94
CA ILE A 155 -4.25 10.87 -3.49
C ILE A 155 -5.16 11.91 -2.86
N ARG A 156 -6.29 11.50 -2.29
CA ARG A 156 -7.21 12.41 -1.60
C ARG A 156 -6.67 12.74 -0.22
N ASN A 157 -6.29 11.70 0.53
CA ASN A 157 -5.67 11.81 1.84
C ASN A 157 -4.57 10.75 2.02
N ILE A 158 -3.47 11.13 2.66
CA ILE A 158 -2.54 10.22 3.33
C ILE A 158 -2.14 10.91 4.63
N SER A 159 -2.42 10.28 5.75
CA SER A 159 -2.06 10.78 7.08
C SER A 159 -1.76 9.63 8.02
N PHE A 160 -1.04 9.94 9.09
CA PHE A 160 -0.74 9.02 10.19
C PHE A 160 -0.75 9.80 11.51
N GLY A 161 -0.65 9.15 12.66
CA GLY A 161 -0.60 9.79 13.97
C GLY A 161 0.76 10.41 14.27
N SER A 162 0.85 11.15 15.39
CA SER A 162 2.15 11.68 15.87
C SER A 162 2.98 10.62 16.60
N ASP A 163 2.38 9.50 16.98
CA ASP A 163 3.06 8.39 17.63
C ASP A 163 3.64 7.48 16.53
N ILE A 164 4.89 7.77 16.16
CA ILE A 164 5.67 7.03 15.17
C ILE A 164 7.04 6.78 15.77
N MET A 165 7.52 5.56 15.57
CA MET A 165 8.89 5.20 15.88
C MET A 165 9.46 4.43 14.70
N LEU A 166 10.56 4.92 14.16
CA LEU A 166 11.35 4.22 13.16
C LEU A 166 12.75 4.08 13.73
N SER A 167 13.20 2.85 13.94
CA SER A 167 14.58 2.57 14.29
C SER A 167 15.07 1.39 13.48
N PHE A 168 16.24 1.54 12.87
CA PHE A 168 16.91 0.48 12.13
C PHE A 168 18.33 0.24 12.66
N GLY A 169 18.59 0.68 13.90
CA GLY A 169 19.90 0.60 14.50
C GLY A 169 20.93 1.57 13.89
N PRO A 170 22.12 1.67 14.51
CA PRO A 170 23.18 2.59 14.10
C PRO A 170 23.93 2.14 12.84
N ASP A 171 23.85 0.85 12.51
CA ASP A 171 24.63 0.23 11.43
C ASP A 171 23.94 0.33 10.06
N LEU A 172 22.70 0.84 10.00
CA LEU A 172 22.06 1.18 8.72
C LEU A 172 22.55 2.54 8.22
N LEU A 173 23.36 2.50 7.17
CA LEU A 173 23.86 3.68 6.49
C LEU A 173 22.94 4.03 5.31
N ILE A 174 22.52 5.29 5.19
CA ILE A 174 21.80 5.82 4.04
C ILE A 174 22.61 6.96 3.44
N GLY A 175 22.90 6.88 2.13
CA GLY A 175 23.81 7.82 1.49
C GLY A 175 25.23 7.77 2.05
N GLY A 176 25.62 6.64 2.66
CA GLY A 176 26.93 6.44 3.28
C GLY A 176 27.10 7.02 4.68
N SER A 177 26.04 7.55 5.30
CA SER A 177 26.07 8.09 6.66
C SER A 177 25.05 7.40 7.57
N PRO A 178 25.34 7.26 8.89
CA PRO A 178 24.33 6.81 9.86
C PRO A 178 23.14 7.76 9.89
N VAL A 179 21.96 7.21 10.19
CA VAL A 179 20.71 7.97 10.34
C VAL A 179 20.41 8.16 11.83
N ASP A 180 20.10 9.40 12.21
CA ASP A 180 19.55 9.71 13.53
C ASP A 180 18.05 9.35 13.56
N TRP A 181 17.78 8.10 13.88
CA TRP A 181 16.42 7.53 13.92
C TRP A 181 15.52 8.17 14.96
N ASP A 182 16.08 8.65 16.07
CA ASP A 182 15.34 9.35 17.12
C ASP A 182 14.87 10.71 16.61
N ALA A 183 15.76 11.48 15.97
CA ALA A 183 15.41 12.76 15.36
C ALA A 183 14.41 12.58 14.20
N VAL A 184 14.59 11.57 13.35
CA VAL A 184 13.65 11.24 12.27
C VAL A 184 12.28 10.91 12.85
N SER A 185 12.18 10.03 13.83
CA SER A 185 10.92 9.61 14.45
C SER A 185 10.17 10.80 15.06
N ALA A 186 10.88 11.65 15.83
CA ALA A 186 10.29 12.82 16.47
C ALA A 186 9.79 13.87 15.46
N GLY A 187 10.48 14.03 14.33
CA GLY A 187 10.17 15.03 13.31
C GLY A 187 9.24 14.57 12.19
N LEU A 188 9.06 13.26 11.99
CA LEU A 188 8.50 12.70 10.76
C LEU A 188 7.10 13.22 10.46
N LYS A 189 6.21 13.28 11.45
CA LYS A 189 4.82 13.73 11.23
C LYS A 189 4.77 15.16 10.73
N THR A 190 5.43 16.06 11.46
CA THR A 190 5.43 17.48 11.12
C THR A 190 6.06 17.74 9.77
N CYS A 191 7.19 17.07 9.47
CA CYS A 191 7.87 17.26 8.20
C CYS A 191 7.07 16.65 7.04
N PHE A 192 6.49 15.45 7.22
CA PHE A 192 5.69 14.79 6.20
C PHE A 192 4.47 15.63 5.83
N ASP A 193 3.71 16.14 6.81
CA ASP A 193 2.54 16.97 6.53
C ASP A 193 2.89 18.21 5.68
N ALA A 194 3.98 18.89 6.04
CA ALA A 194 4.43 20.10 5.36
C ALA A 194 4.92 19.80 3.93
N GLU A 195 5.79 18.81 3.79
CA GLU A 195 6.43 18.50 2.51
C GLU A 195 5.51 17.72 1.57
N PHE A 196 4.61 16.88 2.09
CA PHE A 196 3.60 16.18 1.28
C PHE A 196 2.66 17.19 0.63
N ALA A 197 2.16 18.18 1.39
CA ALA A 197 1.30 19.21 0.84
C ALA A 197 2.00 20.02 -0.27
N ALA A 198 3.27 20.38 -0.07
CA ALA A 198 4.06 21.11 -1.05
C ALA A 198 4.38 20.30 -2.32
N ASN A 199 4.51 18.98 -2.19
CA ASN A 199 5.02 18.12 -3.26
C ASN A 199 4.01 17.07 -3.75
N LYS A 200 2.73 17.23 -3.42
CA LYS A 200 1.68 16.23 -3.61
C LYS A 200 1.66 15.62 -5.01
N ALA A 201 1.79 16.44 -6.05
CA ALA A 201 1.76 15.97 -7.44
C ALA A 201 2.93 15.02 -7.77
N ALA A 202 4.16 15.39 -7.39
CA ALA A 202 5.35 14.58 -7.64
C ALA A 202 5.34 13.27 -6.82
N ILE A 203 4.89 13.35 -5.57
CA ILE A 203 4.73 12.17 -4.71
C ILE A 203 3.65 11.24 -5.27
N THR A 204 2.53 11.79 -5.72
CA THR A 204 1.44 11.01 -6.34
C THR A 204 1.93 10.26 -7.58
N GLU A 205 2.70 10.92 -8.45
CA GLU A 205 3.25 10.27 -9.64
C GLU A 205 4.26 9.17 -9.28
N LYS A 206 5.12 9.43 -8.30
CA LYS A 206 6.07 8.42 -7.80
C LYS A 206 5.36 7.20 -7.21
N ILE A 207 4.29 7.39 -6.43
CA ILE A 207 3.45 6.29 -5.91
C ILE A 207 2.73 5.57 -7.04
N ARG A 208 2.25 6.28 -8.08
CA ARG A 208 1.63 5.66 -9.26
C ARG A 208 2.59 4.73 -9.98
N LEU A 209 3.84 5.15 -10.17
CA LEU A 209 4.88 4.34 -10.81
C LEU A 209 5.21 3.10 -9.96
N ALA A 210 5.43 3.27 -8.65
CA ALA A 210 5.68 2.15 -7.74
C ALA A 210 4.50 1.18 -7.67
N GLY A 211 3.28 1.69 -7.62
CA GLY A 211 2.05 0.89 -7.64
C GLY A 211 1.92 0.06 -8.91
N ASN A 212 2.41 0.54 -10.05
CA ASN A 212 2.43 -0.22 -11.30
C ASN A 212 3.36 -1.44 -11.27
N VAL A 213 4.43 -1.42 -10.46
CA VAL A 213 5.30 -2.60 -10.26
C VAL A 213 4.54 -3.74 -9.58
N VAL A 214 3.55 -3.41 -8.74
CA VAL A 214 2.68 -4.38 -8.06
C VAL A 214 1.49 -4.75 -8.94
N ILE A 215 0.67 -3.76 -9.31
CA ILE A 215 -0.59 -3.97 -10.06
C ILE A 215 -0.34 -4.58 -11.44
N GLY A 216 0.81 -4.30 -12.07
CA GLY A 216 1.22 -4.90 -13.35
C GLY A 216 1.32 -6.42 -13.36
N LYS A 217 1.32 -7.06 -12.19
CA LYS A 217 1.34 -8.52 -12.05
C LYS A 217 -0.03 -9.16 -12.16
N TYR A 218 -1.10 -8.39 -12.02
CA TYR A 218 -2.47 -8.90 -11.88
C TYR A 218 -3.34 -8.61 -13.11
N THR A 219 -4.28 -9.52 -13.41
CA THR A 219 -5.47 -9.25 -14.24
C THR A 219 -6.52 -8.49 -13.43
N ILE A 220 -7.64 -8.09 -14.05
CA ILE A 220 -8.78 -7.51 -13.32
C ILE A 220 -9.33 -8.50 -12.30
N ASP A 221 -9.56 -9.75 -12.72
CA ASP A 221 -10.15 -10.77 -11.85
C ASP A 221 -9.22 -11.07 -10.66
N GLU A 222 -7.92 -11.23 -10.90
CA GLU A 222 -6.92 -11.46 -9.86
C GLU A 222 -6.83 -10.28 -8.87
N LEU A 223 -6.98 -9.03 -9.36
CA LEU A 223 -7.00 -7.85 -8.49
C LEU A 223 -8.27 -7.81 -7.63
N LEU A 224 -9.43 -8.15 -8.21
CA LEU A 224 -10.69 -8.21 -7.48
C LEU A 224 -10.69 -9.30 -6.43
N GLU A 225 -10.09 -10.45 -6.70
CA GLU A 225 -9.90 -11.51 -5.71
C GLU A 225 -8.97 -11.06 -4.57
N LEU A 226 -7.87 -10.37 -4.91
CA LEU A 226 -6.90 -9.87 -3.95
C LEU A 226 -7.51 -8.82 -3.00
N ILE A 227 -8.25 -7.85 -3.53
CA ILE A 227 -8.84 -6.76 -2.73
C ILE A 227 -10.16 -7.19 -2.09
N GLY A 228 -10.96 -8.02 -2.76
CA GLY A 228 -12.26 -8.49 -2.26
C GLY A 228 -12.19 -9.64 -1.27
N GLY A 229 -10.99 -10.06 -0.87
CA GLY A 229 -10.80 -11.15 0.10
C GLY A 229 -11.36 -12.51 -0.37
N GLY A 230 -11.54 -12.68 -1.68
CA GLY A 230 -11.93 -13.94 -2.31
C GLY A 230 -13.11 -14.68 -1.66
N GLY A 231 -14.14 -14.00 -1.14
CA GLY A 231 -15.42 -14.61 -0.73
C GLY A 231 -15.37 -15.85 0.20
N GLY A 232 -14.21 -16.15 0.79
CA GLY A 232 -13.93 -17.41 1.46
C GLY A 232 -14.17 -17.30 2.96
N THR A 233 -14.69 -18.36 3.56
CA THR A 233 -14.66 -18.54 5.01
C THR A 233 -13.21 -18.51 5.48
N CYS A 234 -12.90 -17.74 6.53
CA CYS A 234 -11.54 -17.64 7.03
C CYS A 234 -10.95 -19.03 7.32
N PRO A 235 -9.70 -19.30 6.88
CA PRO A 235 -9.00 -20.50 7.32
C PRO A 235 -8.99 -20.54 8.85
N PRO A 236 -9.17 -21.71 9.47
CA PRO A 236 -9.02 -21.82 10.92
C PRO A 236 -7.62 -21.31 11.32
N PRO A 237 -7.47 -20.73 12.54
CA PRO A 237 -6.16 -20.34 13.05
C PRO A 237 -5.20 -21.53 12.92
N LEU A 238 -4.02 -21.31 12.34
CA LEU A 238 -2.97 -22.31 12.36
C LEU A 238 -2.56 -22.50 13.83
N GLU A 239 -2.86 -23.67 14.39
CA GLU A 239 -2.37 -24.12 15.70
C GLU A 239 -0.84 -24.28 15.70
#